data_AF-A0A3B9TW70-F1
#
_entry.id   AF-A0A3B9TW70-F1
#
_cell.length_a   1.000
_cell.length_b   1.000
_cell.length_c   1.000
_cell.angle_alpha   90.00
_cell.angle_beta   90.00
_cell.angle_gamma   90.00
#
_symmetry.space_group_name_H-M   'P 1'
#
loop_
_entity.id
_entity.type
_entity.pdbx_description
1 polymer ?
#
loop_
_entity_poly.entity_id
_entity_poly.type
_entity_poly.pdbx_seq_one_letter_code
_entity_poly.pdbx_strand_id
1 'polypeptide(L)'
;MTVHLKKLSVGSESLASLRQWQEARCKAGFELMHVTRNTPRRAEEVLDGGSIFWVIKGVMCARQPIVELREMQRADGKPACGIVLAPEIFAVEPMRVRIFQGWRYLEVK
;
A
#
# COMPACT_ATOMS: atom_id res chain seq x y z
N MET A 1 2.77 4.42 18.55
CA MET A 1 2.15 3.09 18.37
C MET A 1 2.08 2.86 16.88
N THR A 2 2.57 1.72 16.39
CA THR A 2 2.54 1.43 14.96
C THR A 2 1.11 1.36 14.42
N VAL A 3 0.90 1.97 13.24
CA VAL A 3 -0.38 1.91 12.53
C VAL A 3 -0.14 1.40 11.12
N HIS A 4 -1.03 0.53 10.66
CA HIS A 4 -0.98 0.02 9.30
C HIS A 4 -1.95 0.75 8.39
N LEU A 5 -1.75 0.61 7.09
CA LEU A 5 -2.70 1.03 6.08
C LEU A 5 -3.35 -0.20 5.47
N LYS A 6 -4.60 -0.11 5.05
CA LYS A 6 -5.21 -1.06 4.11
C LYS A 6 -5.62 -0.34 2.85
N LYS A 7 -5.37 -0.97 1.69
CA LYS A 7 -5.61 -0.36 0.38
C LYS A 7 -6.14 -1.39 -0.60
N LEU A 8 -7.07 -0.95 -1.46
CA LEU A 8 -7.50 -1.75 -2.61
C LEU A 8 -6.36 -1.85 -3.65
N SER A 9 -6.06 -3.08 -4.07
CA SER A 9 -5.20 -3.33 -5.24
C SER A 9 -6.06 -3.44 -6.50
N VAL A 10 -6.42 -2.29 -7.06
CA VAL A 10 -7.22 -2.22 -8.29
C VAL A 10 -6.39 -2.76 -9.46
N GLY A 11 -6.98 -3.65 -10.27
CA GLY A 11 -6.31 -4.29 -11.40
C GLY A 11 -5.55 -5.58 -11.04
N SER A 12 -5.37 -5.89 -9.75
CA SER A 12 -4.89 -7.21 -9.33
C SER A 12 -6.05 -8.19 -9.25
N GLU A 13 -5.87 -9.39 -9.79
CA GLU A 13 -6.86 -10.46 -9.73
C GLU A 13 -6.60 -11.45 -8.60
N SER A 14 -5.33 -11.57 -8.19
CA SER A 14 -4.85 -12.45 -7.13
C SER A 14 -3.56 -11.90 -6.50
N LEU A 15 -3.12 -12.52 -5.39
CA LEU A 15 -1.82 -12.22 -4.81
C LEU A 15 -0.66 -12.49 -5.80
N ALA A 16 -0.80 -13.52 -6.63
CA ALA A 16 0.20 -13.83 -7.65
C ALA A 16 0.31 -12.73 -8.71
N SER A 17 -0.81 -12.19 -9.20
CA SER A 17 -0.79 -11.09 -10.17
C SER A 17 -0.19 -9.82 -9.57
N LEU A 18 -0.43 -9.54 -8.29
CA LEU A 18 0.18 -8.40 -7.59
C LEU A 18 1.71 -8.56 -7.53
N ARG A 19 2.19 -9.76 -7.16
CA ARG A 19 3.63 -10.07 -7.11
C ARG A 19 4.28 -9.92 -8.48
N GLN A 20 3.69 -10.49 -9.52
CA GLN A 20 4.22 -10.39 -10.89
C GLN A 20 4.34 -8.94 -11.36
N TRP A 21 3.33 -8.11 -11.08
CA TRP A 21 3.36 -6.69 -11.44
C TRP A 21 4.49 -5.94 -10.73
N GLN A 22 4.67 -6.17 -9.43
CA GLN A 22 5.75 -5.53 -8.67
C GLN A 22 7.13 -6.05 -9.08
N GLU A 23 7.27 -7.35 -9.32
CA GLU A 23 8.53 -7.95 -9.77
C GLU A 23 8.96 -7.38 -11.13
N ALA A 24 8.04 -7.26 -12.08
CA ALA A 24 8.32 -6.65 -13.38
C ALA A 24 8.77 -5.19 -13.23
N ARG A 25 8.15 -4.45 -12.30
CA ARG A 25 8.49 -3.05 -12.01
C ARG A 25 9.90 -2.94 -11.37
N CYS A 26 10.22 -3.80 -10.41
CA CYS A 26 11.57 -3.88 -9.82
C CYS A 26 12.63 -4.26 -10.85
N LYS A 27 12.35 -5.24 -11.73
CA LYS A 27 13.26 -5.66 -12.82
C LYS A 27 13.54 -4.53 -13.81
N ALA A 28 12.58 -3.65 -14.04
CA ALA A 28 12.75 -2.45 -14.84
C ALA A 28 13.47 -1.30 -14.10
N GLY A 29 13.95 -1.53 -12.87
CA GLY A 29 14.68 -0.55 -12.07
C GLY A 29 13.79 0.51 -11.41
N PHE A 30 12.47 0.30 -11.38
CA PHE A 30 11.55 1.25 -10.76
C PHE A 30 11.26 0.89 -9.30
N GLU A 31 11.24 1.92 -8.45
CA GLU A 31 10.80 1.80 -7.06
C GLU A 31 9.32 1.41 -6.95
N LEU A 32 8.96 0.60 -5.96
CA LEU A 32 7.57 0.28 -5.66
C LEU A 32 6.94 1.43 -4.88
N MET A 33 6.18 2.25 -5.57
CA MET A 33 5.54 3.43 -4.99
C MET A 33 4.08 3.53 -5.42
N HIS A 34 3.21 3.83 -4.46
CA HIS A 34 1.81 4.16 -4.72
C HIS A 34 1.53 5.62 -4.41
N VAL A 35 1.18 6.38 -5.43
CA VAL A 35 0.79 7.78 -5.29
C VAL A 35 -0.65 7.87 -4.79
N THR A 36 -0.85 8.57 -3.67
CA THR A 36 -2.15 8.85 -3.06
C THR A 36 -2.43 10.35 -3.09
N ARG A 37 -3.70 10.72 -3.27
CA ARG A 37 -4.13 12.13 -3.24
C ARG A 37 -3.98 12.75 -1.86
N ASN A 38 -4.29 11.97 -0.83
CA ASN A 38 -4.21 12.40 0.56
C ASN A 38 -3.00 11.74 1.22
N THR A 39 -2.22 12.54 1.94
CA THR A 39 -1.11 12.09 2.79
C THR A 39 -1.64 11.48 4.09
N PRO A 40 -1.08 10.37 4.58
CA PRO A 40 -1.37 9.86 5.92
C PRO A 40 -1.02 10.90 6.98
N ARG A 41 -2.03 11.39 7.71
CA ARG A 41 -1.83 12.32 8.85
C ARG A 41 -1.01 11.73 10.00
N ARG A 42 -1.01 10.40 10.14
CA ARG A 42 -0.27 9.64 11.16
C ARG A 42 1.03 9.10 10.56
N ALA A 43 1.81 9.96 9.91
CA ALA A 43 2.99 9.55 9.15
C ALA A 43 4.04 8.85 10.04
N GLU A 44 4.33 9.43 11.20
CA GLU A 44 5.30 8.86 12.16
C GLU A 44 4.89 7.46 12.61
N GLU A 45 3.63 7.24 12.96
CA GLU A 45 3.11 5.93 13.37
C GLU A 45 3.09 4.90 12.24
N VAL A 46 2.95 5.35 10.98
CA VAL A 46 3.03 4.48 9.81
C VAL A 46 4.49 4.12 9.49
N LEU A 47 5.43 5.03 9.72
CA LEU A 47 6.86 4.79 9.49
C LEU A 47 7.52 4.04 10.64
N ASP A 48 6.88 3.99 11.82
CA ASP A 48 7.25 3.17 12.98
C ASP A 48 6.93 1.67 12.76
N GLY A 49 7.43 1.09 11.66
CA GLY A 49 7.23 -0.33 11.33
C GLY A 49 5.88 -0.68 10.69
N GLY A 50 5.16 0.32 10.16
CA GLY A 50 3.88 0.11 9.50
C GLY A 50 3.97 -0.68 8.20
N SER A 51 2.81 -1.10 7.71
CA SER A 51 2.68 -1.90 6.50
C SER A 51 1.40 -1.52 5.77
N ILE A 52 1.39 -1.68 4.46
CA ILE A 52 0.18 -1.66 3.65
C ILE A 52 -0.37 -3.08 3.52
N PHE A 53 -1.65 -3.23 3.84
CA PHE A 53 -2.40 -4.45 3.67
C PHE A 53 -3.21 -4.38 2.37
N TRP A 54 -2.97 -5.35 1.51
CA TRP A 54 -3.56 -5.41 0.17
C TRP A 54 -4.89 -6.14 0.18
N VAL A 55 -5.91 -5.44 -0.29
CA VAL A 55 -7.26 -5.98 -0.49
C VAL A 55 -7.50 -6.21 -1.97
N ILE A 56 -7.77 -7.45 -2.35
CA ILE A 56 -8.04 -7.89 -3.72
C ILE A 56 -9.44 -8.52 -3.72
N LYS A 57 -10.32 -8.04 -4.61
CA LYS A 57 -11.71 -8.52 -4.75
C LYS A 57 -12.45 -8.62 -3.39
N GLY A 58 -12.24 -7.63 -2.50
CA GLY A 58 -12.88 -7.56 -1.18
C GLY A 58 -12.21 -8.41 -0.08
N VAL A 59 -11.08 -9.06 -0.37
CA VAL A 59 -10.34 -9.90 0.58
C VAL A 59 -8.95 -9.33 0.82
N MET A 60 -8.65 -9.03 2.09
CA MET A 60 -7.29 -8.73 2.54
C MET A 60 -6.48 -10.02 2.55
N CYS A 61 -5.36 -10.07 1.83
CA CYS A 61 -4.61 -11.31 1.63
C CYS A 61 -3.08 -11.15 1.64
N ALA A 62 -2.57 -9.92 1.69
CA ALA A 62 -1.14 -9.69 1.87
C ALA A 62 -0.86 -8.42 2.67
N ARG A 63 0.33 -8.37 3.26
CA ARG A 63 0.94 -7.17 3.81
C ARG A 63 2.28 -6.90 3.15
N GLN A 64 2.65 -5.63 3.09
CA GLN A 64 3.91 -5.17 2.54
C GLN A 64 4.44 -4.00 3.37
N PRO A 65 5.70 -4.02 3.83
CA PRO A 65 6.26 -2.95 4.63
C PRO A 65 6.27 -1.61 3.90
N ILE A 66 5.99 -0.54 4.63
CA ILE A 66 6.13 0.84 4.15
C ILE A 66 7.52 1.32 4.54
N VAL A 67 8.27 1.82 3.57
CA VAL A 67 9.67 2.26 3.75
C VAL A 67 9.73 3.78 3.92
N GLU A 68 8.95 4.51 3.13
CA GLU A 68 9.01 5.97 3.08
C GLU A 68 7.64 6.54 2.69
N LEU A 69 7.31 7.71 3.22
CA LEU A 69 6.26 8.57 2.71
C LEU A 69 6.91 9.79 2.04
N ARG A 70 6.89 9.81 0.71
CA ARG A 70 7.53 10.83 -0.11
C ARG A 70 6.53 11.90 -0.53
N GLU A 71 6.87 13.17 -0.35
CA GLU A 71 6.08 14.25 -0.92
C GLU A 71 6.18 14.22 -2.44
N MET A 72 5.02 14.28 -3.10
CA MET A 72 4.90 14.20 -4.55
C MET A 72 3.96 15.30 -5.04
N GLN A 73 4.08 15.66 -6.32
CA GLN A 73 3.08 16.47 -7.01
C GLN A 73 2.45 15.66 -8.13
N ARG A 74 1.14 15.80 -8.28
CA ARG A 74 0.41 15.21 -9.41
C ARG A 74 0.62 16.07 -10.65
N ALA A 75 0.30 15.50 -11.82
CA ALA A 75 0.37 16.23 -13.09
C ALA A 75 -0.49 17.51 -13.14
N ASP A 76 -1.50 17.62 -12.27
CA ASP A 76 -2.35 18.81 -12.10
C ASP A 76 -1.77 19.84 -11.12
N GLY A 77 -0.53 19.67 -10.66
CA GLY A 77 0.16 20.56 -9.71
C GLY A 77 -0.32 20.43 -8.26
N LYS A 78 -1.26 19.52 -7.97
CA LYS A 78 -1.78 19.33 -6.61
C LYS A 78 -0.83 18.46 -5.78
N PRO A 79 -0.71 18.74 -4.46
CA PRO A 79 0.04 17.88 -3.55
C PRO A 79 -0.46 16.43 -3.56
N ALA A 80 0.47 15.50 -3.41
CA ALA A 80 0.23 14.08 -3.24
C ALA A 80 1.31 13.45 -2.37
N CYS A 81 1.07 12.21 -1.97
CA CYS A 81 2.02 11.41 -1.20
C CYS A 81 2.35 10.15 -1.99
N GLY A 82 3.63 9.88 -2.19
CA GLY A 82 4.13 8.57 -2.61
C GLY A 82 4.32 7.69 -1.39
N ILE A 83 3.61 6.57 -1.33
CA ILE A 83 3.86 5.52 -0.33
C ILE A 83 4.86 4.55 -0.95
N VAL A 84 6.10 4.59 -0.49
CA VAL A 84 7.19 3.73 -0.95
C VAL A 84 7.15 2.42 -0.16
N LEU A 85 7.31 1.31 -0.85
CA LEU A 85 7.13 -0.04 -0.33
C LEU A 85 8.40 -0.86 -0.47
N ALA A 86 8.64 -1.73 0.51
CA ALA A 86 9.68 -2.74 0.41
C ALA A 86 9.30 -3.80 -0.65
N PRO A 87 10.26 -4.44 -1.35
CA PRO A 87 9.96 -5.42 -2.40
C PRO A 87 9.24 -6.68 -1.91
N GLU A 88 9.34 -7.01 -0.62
CA GLU A 88 8.77 -8.23 -0.05
C GLU A 88 7.26 -8.12 0.18
N ILE A 89 6.52 -9.05 -0.41
CA ILE A 89 5.08 -9.23 -0.15
C ILE A 89 4.84 -10.48 0.69
N PHE A 90 4.34 -10.30 1.90
CA PHE A 90 3.99 -11.37 2.83
C PHE A 90 2.51 -11.70 2.70
N ALA A 91 2.18 -12.98 2.49
CA ALA A 91 0.80 -13.42 2.56
C ALA A 91 0.28 -13.29 4.00
N VAL A 92 -0.99 -12.94 4.15
CA VAL A 92 -1.67 -12.93 5.46
C VAL A 92 -2.92 -13.80 5.38
N GLU A 93 -3.46 -14.15 6.54
CA GLU A 93 -4.72 -14.88 6.62
C GLU A 93 -5.83 -14.12 5.88
N PRO A 94 -6.52 -14.76 4.92
CA PRO A 94 -7.55 -14.09 4.14
C PRO A 94 -8.70 -13.58 5.00
N MET A 95 -8.93 -12.26 4.96
CA MET A 95 -10.02 -11.63 5.72
C MET A 95 -10.91 -10.80 4.79
N ARG A 96 -12.23 -11.04 4.85
CA ARG A 96 -13.20 -10.21 4.12
C ARG A 96 -13.23 -8.80 4.70
N VAL A 97 -13.18 -7.79 3.84
CA VAL A 97 -13.21 -6.38 4.24
C VAL A 97 -14.44 -5.71 3.64
N ARG A 98 -15.11 -4.85 4.43
CA ARG A 98 -16.19 -3.99 3.93
C ARG A 98 -15.69 -3.11 2.79
N ILE A 99 -16.55 -2.74 1.86
CA ILE A 99 -16.21 -1.87 0.73
C ILE A 99 -15.72 -0.51 1.27
N PHE A 100 -14.61 -0.02 0.73
CA PHE A 100 -14.08 1.32 0.98
C PHE A 100 -13.40 1.84 -0.29
N GLN A 101 -13.10 3.14 -0.33
CA GLN A 101 -12.35 3.73 -1.44
C GLN A 101 -10.97 4.23 -1.01
N GLY A 102 -9.98 4.04 -1.88
CA GLY A 102 -8.60 4.46 -1.65
C GLY A 102 -7.92 3.59 -0.59
N TRP A 103 -7.42 4.24 0.46
CA TRP A 103 -6.77 3.61 1.61
C TRP A 103 -7.44 4.04 2.92
N ARG A 104 -7.27 3.23 3.97
CA ARG A 104 -7.73 3.53 5.34
C ARG A 104 -6.68 3.07 6.34
N TYR A 105 -6.70 3.65 7.54
CA TYR A 105 -5.93 3.10 8.65
C TYR A 105 -6.46 1.71 9.03
N LEU A 106 -5.53 0.85 9.43
CA LEU A 106 -5.75 -0.45 10.01
C LEU A 106 -4.98 -0.45 11.34
N GLU A 107 -5.74 -0.33 12.42
CA GLU A 107 -5.18 -0.33 13.77
C GLU A 107 -5.00 -1.77 14.23
N VAL A 108 -3.88 -2.03 14.90
CA VAL A 108 -3.66 -3.28 15.64
C VAL A 108 -4.50 -3.17 16.90
N LYS A 109 -5.47 -4.07 17.04
CA LYS A 109 -6.23 -4.20 18.30
C LYS A 109 -5.43 -5.00 19.30
#